data_AF-C4JP23-F1
#
_entry.id   AF-C4JP23-F1
#
_cell.length_a   1.000
_cell.length_b   1.000
_cell.length_c   1.000
_cell.angle_alpha   90.00
_cell.angle_beta   90.00
_cell.angle_gamma   90.00
#
_symmetry.space_group_name_H-M   'P 1'
#
loop_
_entity.id
_entity.type
_entity.pdbx_description
1 polymer ?
#
loop_
_entity_poly.entity_id
_entity_poly.type
_entity_poly.pdbx_seq_one_letter_code
_entity_poly.pdbx_strand_id
1 'polypeptide(L)'
;MEQITYGATSGIFKTEKSTILKCPFPGSEDDLHCEQQAYERLRRHPRIARYYGRFNNVGCELEYYRNGCIDKVMITMHGELPYLKWAEQIVEALWREGIYSDQHSKIPPA
;
A
#
# COMPACT_ATOMS: atom_id res chain seq x y z
N MET A 1 18.86 10.78 -3.80
CA MET A 1 17.95 9.62 -3.79
C MET A 1 18.71 8.44 -3.19
N GLU A 2 18.13 7.76 -2.20
CA GLU A 2 18.79 6.69 -1.43
C GLU A 2 17.95 5.42 -1.51
N GLN A 3 18.57 4.27 -1.82
CA GLN A 3 17.86 3.00 -1.78
C GLN A 3 17.66 2.58 -0.31
N ILE A 4 16.41 2.41 0.10
CA ILE A 4 16.06 2.07 1.50
C ILE A 4 15.70 0.59 1.69
N THR A 5 15.24 -0.08 0.64
CA THR A 5 14.97 -1.53 0.66
C THR A 5 14.75 -2.07 -0.77
N TYR A 6 14.45 -3.35 -0.89
CA TYR A 6 14.06 -4.01 -2.14
C TYR A 6 13.04 -5.11 -1.84
N GLY A 7 12.17 -5.38 -2.81
CA GLY A 7 11.30 -6.55 -2.84
C GLY A 7 11.84 -7.58 -3.83
N ALA A 8 11.02 -8.60 -4.13
CA ALA A 8 11.37 -9.63 -5.11
C ALA A 8 11.58 -9.07 -6.53
N THR A 9 10.80 -8.06 -6.91
CA THR A 9 10.71 -7.56 -8.30
C THR A 9 11.04 -6.07 -8.45
N SER A 10 11.42 -5.40 -7.36
CA SER A 10 11.63 -3.94 -7.39
C SER A 10 12.57 -3.43 -6.29
N GLY A 11 13.27 -2.34 -6.61
CA GLY A 11 14.00 -1.53 -5.64
C GLY A 11 13.12 -0.39 -5.09
N ILE A 12 13.28 -0.06 -3.81
CA ILE A 12 12.58 1.04 -3.15
C ILE A 12 13.58 2.14 -2.78
N PHE A 13 13.33 3.34 -3.29
CA PHE A 13 14.20 4.49 -3.14
C PHE A 13 13.46 5.62 -2.43
N LYS A 14 14.06 6.18 -1.39
CA LYS A 14 13.54 7.38 -0.75
C LYS A 14 13.96 8.61 -1.56
N THR A 15 12.99 9.48 -1.83
CA THR A 15 13.25 10.77 -2.49
C THR A 15 13.59 11.82 -1.44
N GLU A 16 14.01 13.01 -1.89
CA GLU A 16 14.15 14.17 -1.01
C GLU A 16 12.80 14.74 -0.57
N LYS A 17 11.74 14.43 -1.34
CA LYS A 17 10.36 14.66 -0.94
C LYS A 17 9.98 13.55 0.06
N SER A 18 8.93 13.75 0.85
CA SER A 18 8.41 12.71 1.77
C SER A 18 7.67 11.59 1.01
N THR A 19 8.27 11.09 -0.07
CA THR A 19 7.78 10.04 -0.96
C THR A 19 8.84 8.97 -1.16
N ILE A 20 8.41 7.82 -1.67
CA ILE A 20 9.27 6.76 -2.17
C ILE A 20 9.02 6.54 -3.66
N LEU A 21 10.05 6.08 -4.34
CA LEU A 21 9.97 5.52 -5.68
C LEU A 21 10.15 4.02 -5.60
N LYS A 22 9.18 3.29 -6.12
CA LYS A 22 9.29 1.86 -6.38
C LYS A 22 9.65 1.69 -7.85
N CYS A 23 10.81 1.12 -8.14
CA CYS A 23 11.30 0.92 -9.51
C CYS A 23 11.45 -0.57 -9.77
N PRO A 24 11.01 -1.09 -10.93
CA PRO A 24 11.10 -2.51 -11.21
C PRO A 24 12.56 -2.91 -11.48
N PHE A 25 12.89 -4.16 -11.20
CA PHE A 25 14.10 -4.76 -11.77
C PHE A 25 13.87 -5.09 -13.25
N PRO A 26 14.95 -5.19 -14.06
CA PRO A 26 14.82 -5.54 -15.48
C PRO A 26 14.06 -6.85 -15.67
N GLY A 27 13.00 -6.81 -16.48
CA GLY A 27 12.14 -7.97 -16.75
C GLY A 27 10.97 -8.17 -15.77
N SER A 28 10.73 -7.22 -14.86
CA SER A 28 9.58 -7.22 -13.93
C SER A 28 8.69 -5.98 -14.07
N GLU A 29 8.71 -5.35 -15.24
CA GLU A 29 7.97 -4.11 -15.51
C GLU A 29 6.44 -4.32 -15.49
N ASP A 30 5.96 -5.47 -15.93
CA ASP A 30 4.53 -5.81 -16.00
C ASP A 30 3.87 -5.87 -14.62
N ASP A 31 4.59 -6.38 -13.61
CA ASP A 31 4.11 -6.43 -12.22
C ASP A 31 3.82 -5.03 -11.68
N LEU A 32 4.72 -4.09 -11.95
CA LEU A 32 4.54 -2.70 -11.54
C LEU A 32 3.44 -2.01 -12.34
N HIS A 33 3.26 -2.37 -13.61
CA HIS A 33 2.15 -1.84 -14.40
C HIS A 33 0.79 -2.23 -13.82
N CYS A 34 0.64 -3.49 -13.40
CA CYS A 34 -0.55 -3.97 -12.70
C CYS A 34 -0.79 -3.18 -11.40
N GLU A 35 0.27 -2.96 -10.61
CA GLU A 35 0.20 -2.18 -9.37
C GLU A 35 -0.20 -0.71 -9.62
N GLN A 36 0.34 -0.07 -10.66
CA GLN A 36 -0.06 1.30 -11.06
C GLN A 36 -1.56 1.37 -11.34
N GLN A 37 -2.08 0.42 -12.14
CA GLN A 37 -3.50 0.38 -12.47
C GLN A 37 -4.37 0.18 -11.23
N ALA A 38 -3.91 -0.61 -10.24
CA ALA A 38 -4.62 -0.77 -8.98
C ALA A 38 -4.72 0.57 -8.24
N TYR A 39 -3.63 1.30 -8.07
CA TYR A 39 -3.65 2.62 -7.44
C TYR A 39 -4.53 3.64 -8.20
N GLU A 40 -4.48 3.65 -9.52
CA GLU A 40 -5.31 4.53 -10.36
C GLU A 40 -6.82 4.25 -10.17
N ARG A 41 -7.20 2.97 -10.02
CA ARG A 41 -8.59 2.54 -9.78
C ARG A 41 -9.07 2.85 -8.36
N LEU A 42 -8.23 2.58 -7.36
CA LEU A 42 -8.50 2.82 -5.93
C LEU A 42 -8.66 4.32 -5.63
N ARG A 43 -8.14 5.20 -6.49
CA ARG A 43 -8.10 6.65 -6.30
C ARG A 43 -7.50 6.98 -4.92
N ARG A 44 -7.90 8.10 -4.31
CA ARG A 44 -7.42 8.51 -2.99
C ARG A 44 -8.24 7.84 -1.90
N HIS A 45 -7.67 6.85 -1.22
CA HIS A 45 -8.25 6.21 -0.04
C HIS A 45 -7.48 6.61 1.23
N PRO A 46 -8.14 6.92 2.37
CA PRO A 46 -7.48 7.36 3.60
C PRO A 46 -6.61 6.28 4.29
N ARG A 47 -6.79 5.00 3.92
CA ARG A 47 -6.07 3.84 4.51
C ARG A 47 -5.14 3.12 3.52
N ILE A 48 -5.00 3.64 2.31
CA ILE A 48 -4.10 3.08 1.29
C ILE A 48 -3.03 4.14 1.02
N ALA A 49 -1.79 3.68 0.84
CA ALA A 49 -0.68 4.56 0.52
C ALA A 49 -1.04 5.46 -0.66
N ARG A 50 -0.84 6.78 -0.51
CA ARG A 50 -1.18 7.71 -1.57
C ARG A 50 -0.27 7.50 -2.77
N TYR A 51 -0.87 7.33 -3.94
CA TYR A 51 -0.20 7.33 -5.23
C TYR A 51 -0.08 8.75 -5.78
N TYR A 52 1.14 9.15 -6.13
CA TYR A 52 1.45 10.47 -6.70
C TYR A 52 1.61 10.43 -8.22
N GLY A 53 1.88 9.26 -8.78
CA GLY A 53 1.97 9.08 -10.23
C GLY A 53 3.13 8.18 -10.63
N ARG A 54 3.41 8.19 -11.94
CA ARG A 54 4.47 7.39 -12.54
C ARG A 54 5.79 8.14 -12.49
N PHE A 55 6.87 7.39 -12.30
CA PHE A 55 8.24 7.86 -12.43
C PHE A 55 8.91 7.13 -13.60
N ASN A 56 9.42 7.87 -14.59
CA ASN A 56 10.05 7.30 -15.80
C ASN A 56 9.22 6.19 -16.48
N ASN A 57 7.90 6.39 -16.60
CA ASN A 57 6.92 5.50 -17.23
C ASN A 57 6.67 4.12 -16.58
N VAL A 58 7.60 3.58 -15.80
CA VAL A 58 7.50 2.25 -15.17
C VAL A 58 7.55 2.27 -13.65
N GLY A 59 8.17 3.27 -13.01
CA GLY A 59 8.21 3.38 -11.56
C GLY A 59 6.94 3.98 -10.95
N CYS A 60 6.70 3.71 -9.67
CA CYS A 60 5.59 4.28 -8.90
C CYS A 60 6.11 5.26 -7.84
N GLU A 61 5.57 6.48 -7.81
CA GLU A 61 5.78 7.40 -6.70
C GLU A 61 4.65 7.26 -5.66
N LEU A 62 5.03 6.93 -4.43
CA LEU A 62 4.12 6.62 -3.32
C LEU A 62 4.48 7.43 -2.06
N GLU A 63 3.50 7.58 -1.17
CA GLU A 63 3.72 8.20 0.15
C GLU A 63 4.73 7.42 1.00
N TYR A 64 5.61 8.15 1.69
CA TYR A 64 6.58 7.54 2.59
C TYR A 64 6.06 7.50 4.04
N TYR A 65 5.92 6.30 4.60
CA TYR A 65 5.61 6.10 6.02
C TYR A 65 6.88 5.80 6.82
N ARG A 66 7.27 6.74 7.70
CA ARG A 66 8.48 6.63 8.53
C ARG A 66 8.49 5.44 9.47
N ASN A 67 7.31 5.03 9.95
CA ASN A 67 7.16 3.91 10.89
C ASN A 67 7.46 2.55 10.22
N GLY A 68 7.51 2.49 8.89
CA GLY A 68 7.89 1.30 8.15
C GLY A 68 6.88 0.15 8.28
N CYS A 69 7.39 -1.09 8.36
CA CYS A 69 6.58 -2.30 8.41
C CYS A 69 6.04 -2.57 9.81
N ILE A 70 4.79 -3.06 9.88
CA ILE A 70 4.12 -3.45 11.13
C ILE A 70 4.95 -4.43 11.96
N ASP A 71 5.62 -5.39 11.31
CA ASP A 71 6.46 -6.39 12.00
C ASP A 71 7.61 -5.74 12.78
N LYS A 72 8.19 -4.66 12.23
CA LYS A 72 9.27 -3.92 12.91
C LYS A 72 8.72 -3.10 14.07
N VAL A 73 7.55 -2.49 13.88
CA VAL A 73 6.89 -1.71 14.94
C VAL A 73 6.49 -2.61 16.10
N MET A 74 5.97 -3.82 15.82
CA MET A 74 5.55 -4.81 16.82
C MET A 74 6.69 -5.27 17.74
N ILE A 75 7.93 -5.28 17.28
CA ILE A 75 9.10 -5.59 18.13
C ILE A 75 9.26 -4.54 19.25
N THR A 76 8.83 -3.30 19.00
CA THR A 76 9.05 -2.15 19.89
C THR A 76 7.82 -1.68 20.63
N MET A 77 6.62 -1.95 20.10
CA MET A 77 5.34 -1.63 20.74
C MET A 77 4.80 -2.85 21.46
N HIS A 78 4.81 -2.84 22.79
CA HIS A 78 4.17 -3.87 23.61
C HIS A 78 2.71 -3.47 23.91
N GLY A 79 1.74 -4.35 23.60
CA GLY A 79 0.32 -4.22 24.02
C GLY A 79 -0.71 -4.66 22.97
N GLU A 80 -1.92 -5.05 23.41
CA GLU A 80 -3.02 -5.55 22.55
C GLU A 80 -3.83 -4.43 21.86
N LEU A 81 -3.93 -3.24 22.48
CA LEU A 81 -4.73 -2.12 21.97
C LEU A 81 -4.25 -1.55 20.61
N PRO A 82 -2.94 -1.47 20.30
CA PRO A 82 -2.46 -1.10 18.96
C PRO A 82 -2.89 -2.09 17.87
N TYR A 83 -2.96 -3.39 18.19
CA TYR A 83 -3.32 -4.43 17.22
C TYR A 83 -4.76 -4.28 16.72
N LEU A 84 -5.72 -4.10 17.64
CA LEU A 84 -7.13 -3.95 17.28
C LEU A 84 -7.36 -2.73 16.40
N LYS A 85 -6.71 -1.60 16.70
CA LYS A 85 -6.81 -0.39 15.88
C LYS A 85 -6.23 -0.56 14.48
N TRP A 86 -5.12 -1.28 14.34
CA TRP A 86 -4.58 -1.58 13.01
C TRP A 86 -5.46 -2.54 12.23
N ALA A 87 -6.03 -3.56 12.89
CA ALA A 87 -6.99 -4.46 12.27
C ALA A 87 -8.22 -3.71 11.74
N GLU A 88 -8.80 -2.81 12.52
CA GLU A 88 -9.90 -1.93 12.09
C GLU A 88 -9.52 -1.11 10.85
N GLN A 89 -8.34 -0.49 10.84
CA GLN A 89 -7.86 0.32 9.71
C GLN A 89 -7.59 -0.51 8.45
N ILE A 90 -7.12 -1.75 8.60
CA ILE A 90 -6.93 -2.69 7.49
C ILE A 90 -8.30 -3.10 6.92
N VAL A 91 -9.27 -3.42 7.77
CA VAL A 91 -10.63 -3.76 7.33
C VAL A 91 -11.28 -2.59 6.61
N GLU A 92 -11.14 -1.36 7.11
CA GLU A 92 -11.61 -0.15 6.43
C GLU A 92 -11.02 -0.02 5.01
N ALA A 93 -9.73 -0.34 4.84
CA ALA A 93 -9.08 -0.34 3.53
C ALA A 93 -9.64 -1.39 2.57
N LEU A 94 -10.01 -2.57 3.09
CA LEU A 94 -10.52 -3.68 2.29
C LEU A 94 -12.00 -3.55 1.95
N TRP A 95 -12.81 -2.99 2.87
CA TRP A 95 -14.27 -2.95 2.75
C TRP A 95 -14.73 -1.92 1.72
N ARG A 96 -14.13 -0.73 1.70
CA ARG A 96 -14.57 0.37 0.82
C ARG A 96 -14.36 0.07 -0.67
N GLU A 97 -13.54 -0.92 -0.97
CA GLU A 97 -13.12 -1.31 -2.32
C GLU A 97 -13.81 -2.58 -2.83
N GLY A 98 -14.91 -3.01 -2.18
CA GLY A 98 -15.83 -4.02 -2.73
C GLY A 98 -15.37 -5.48 -2.64
N ILE A 99 -14.25 -5.79 -1.98
CA ILE A 99 -13.82 -7.19 -1.78
C ILE A 99 -14.82 -7.98 -0.91
N TYR A 100 -15.67 -7.29 -0.14
CA TYR A 100 -16.72 -7.88 0.69
C TYR A 100 -18.17 -7.57 0.24
N SER A 101 -18.40 -6.77 -0.81
CA SER A 101 -19.77 -6.39 -1.20
C SER A 101 -20.50 -7.45 -2.03
N ASP A 102 -19.79 -8.40 -2.64
CA ASP A 102 -20.39 -9.40 -3.54
C ASP A 102 -20.78 -10.74 -2.88
N GLN A 103 -20.54 -10.92 -1.57
CA GLN A 103 -20.89 -12.18 -0.89
C GLN A 103 -21.99 -12.10 0.18
N HIS A 104 -22.50 -10.91 0.55
CA HIS A 104 -23.51 -10.78 1.61
C HIS A 104 -24.71 -9.88 1.30
N SER A 105 -25.13 -9.75 0.04
CA SER A 105 -26.39 -9.07 -0.34
C SER A 105 -27.63 -9.99 -0.32
N LYS A 106 -27.68 -10.96 0.61
CA LYS A 106 -28.87 -11.78 0.87
C LYS A 106 -29.11 -11.95 2.37
N ILE A 107 -29.43 -10.86 3.05
CA ILE A 107 -30.19 -10.94 4.30
C ILE A 107 -31.49 -10.17 4.03
N PRO A 108 -32.64 -10.84 3.94
CA PRO A 108 -33.91 -10.15 3.79
C PRO A 108 -34.24 -9.40 5.08
N PRO A 109 -34.88 -8.21 5.00
CA PRO A 109 -35.30 -7.48 6.18
C PRO A 109 -36.37 -8.28 6.93
N ALA A 110 -36.29 -8.24 8.26
CA ALA A 110 -37.28 -8.77 9.20
C ALA A 110 -38.57 -7.93 9.19
#